data_AF-A0A800IDV6-F1
#
_entry.id   AF-A0A800IDV6-F1
#
_cell.length_a   1.000
_cell.length_b   1.000
_cell.length_c   1.000
_cell.angle_alpha   90.00
_cell.angle_beta   90.00
_cell.angle_gamma   90.00
#
_symmetry.space_group_name_H-M   'P 1'
#
loop_
_entity.id
_entity.type
_entity.pdbx_description
1 polymer ?
#
loop_
_entity_poly.entity_id
_entity_poly.type
_entity_poly.pdbx_seq_one_letter_code
_entity_poly.pdbx_strand_id
1 'polypeptide(L)'
;MTSQMAAAAAAGLVALAFTATVFERWLDRRRPQDASWTAALLLFAVAAFALLAGAAGGWSAVPFKVFYAIGAVANVPILALGTVYLMASRPVANRIAAVTVTLCAFAVGVVVASPIVGEFVSGQLPQGSAVFGPGPRIAAAVASSVGALVIMVGSAVSAVRLFALGGVKHRGAWGNVSIVAGALVLSSGGVLNSVFDAMTGFAVTLVVGVVLIFAGALLATGVKRS
;
A
#
# COMPACT_ATOMS: atom_id res chain seq x y z
N MET A 1 24.50 -8.72 -1.51
CA MET A 1 23.12 -8.23 -1.32
C MET A 1 22.45 -9.13 -0.31
N THR A 2 21.96 -8.62 0.80
CA THR A 2 21.24 -9.44 1.79
C THR A 2 19.83 -9.78 1.30
N SER A 3 19.19 -10.81 1.87
CA SER A 3 17.83 -11.27 1.51
C SER A 3 16.79 -10.13 1.58
N GLN A 4 16.87 -9.30 2.62
CA GLN A 4 16.01 -8.12 2.79
C GLN A 4 16.18 -7.07 1.68
N MET A 5 17.41 -6.83 1.22
CA MET A 5 17.69 -5.89 0.12
C MET A 5 17.09 -6.43 -1.18
N ALA A 6 17.22 -7.74 -1.43
CA ALA A 6 16.61 -8.38 -2.59
C ALA A 6 15.10 -8.28 -2.57
N ALA A 7 14.47 -8.55 -1.42
CA ALA A 7 13.03 -8.45 -1.26
C ALA A 7 12.53 -7.00 -1.42
N ALA A 8 13.20 -6.01 -0.82
CA ALA A 8 12.82 -4.60 -0.96
C ALA A 8 12.94 -4.12 -2.42
N ALA A 9 14.03 -4.48 -3.10
CA ALA A 9 14.21 -4.17 -4.53
C ALA A 9 13.13 -4.85 -5.39
N ALA A 10 12.86 -6.13 -5.15
CA ALA A 10 11.82 -6.87 -5.86
C ALA A 10 10.43 -6.25 -5.66
N ALA A 11 10.08 -5.89 -4.42
CA ALA A 11 8.80 -5.21 -4.12
C ALA A 11 8.67 -3.88 -4.87
N GLY A 12 9.73 -3.06 -4.87
CA GLY A 12 9.76 -1.79 -5.59
C GLY A 12 9.62 -1.97 -7.10
N LEU A 13 10.36 -2.92 -7.69
CA LEU A 13 10.31 -3.21 -9.13
C LEU A 13 8.95 -3.77 -9.57
N VAL A 14 8.37 -4.70 -8.80
CA VAL A 14 7.01 -5.22 -9.06
C VAL A 14 5.98 -4.09 -8.97
N ALA A 15 6.09 -3.21 -7.97
CA ALA A 15 5.21 -2.06 -7.84
C ALA A 15 5.35 -1.07 -8.99
N LEU A 16 6.56 -0.82 -9.50
CA LEU A 16 6.77 0.01 -10.69
C LEU A 16 6.18 -0.62 -11.96
N ALA A 17 6.39 -1.92 -12.16
CA ALA A 17 5.79 -2.64 -13.29
C ALA A 17 4.26 -2.55 -13.22
N PHE A 18 3.68 -2.78 -12.03
CA PHE A 18 2.24 -2.65 -11.83
C PHE A 18 1.78 -1.20 -12.07
N THR A 19 2.52 -0.21 -11.55
CA THR A 19 2.25 1.22 -11.80
C THR A 19 2.14 1.51 -13.28
N ALA A 20 3.10 1.06 -14.09
CA ALA A 20 3.08 1.28 -15.54
C ALA A 20 1.79 0.74 -16.18
N THR A 21 1.38 -0.48 -15.84
CA THR A 21 0.15 -1.08 -16.39
C THR A 21 -1.13 -0.33 -16.00
N VAL A 22 -1.21 0.20 -14.78
CA VAL A 22 -2.38 0.97 -14.32
C VAL A 22 -2.35 2.39 -14.88
N PHE A 23 -1.16 2.96 -15.04
CA PHE A 23 -0.97 4.28 -15.61
C PHE A 23 -1.35 4.32 -17.09
N GLU A 24 -0.95 3.33 -17.90
CA GLU A 24 -1.38 3.19 -19.29
C GLU A 24 -2.92 3.16 -19.38
N ARG A 25 -3.57 2.34 -18.55
CA ARG A 25 -5.04 2.28 -18.47
C ARG A 25 -5.65 3.63 -18.09
N TRP A 26 -5.00 4.38 -17.19
CA TRP A 26 -5.44 5.71 -16.82
C TRP A 26 -5.30 6.69 -17.99
N LEU A 27 -4.18 6.66 -18.74
CA LEU A 27 -3.99 7.51 -19.91
C LEU A 27 -5.10 7.29 -20.96
N ASP A 28 -5.48 6.03 -21.17
CA ASP A 28 -6.52 5.64 -22.13
C ASP A 28 -7.93 6.07 -21.70
N ARG A 29 -8.30 5.84 -20.44
CA ARG A 29 -9.70 5.94 -19.98
C ARG A 29 -9.99 7.11 -19.03
N ARG A 30 -8.93 7.74 -18.51
CA ARG A 30 -8.97 8.86 -17.54
C ARG A 30 -9.91 8.63 -16.36
N ARG A 31 -10.02 7.37 -15.92
CA ARG A 31 -10.86 6.97 -14.80
C ARG A 31 -10.16 7.34 -13.47
N PRO A 32 -10.84 7.98 -12.52
CA PRO A 32 -10.22 8.46 -11.28
C PRO A 32 -9.64 7.33 -10.42
N GLN A 33 -10.27 6.14 -10.45
CA GLN A 33 -9.79 5.00 -9.70
C GLN A 33 -8.40 4.56 -10.18
N ASP A 34 -8.18 4.52 -11.49
CA ASP A 34 -6.87 4.16 -12.05
C ASP A 34 -5.82 5.23 -11.71
N ALA A 35 -6.22 6.51 -11.62
CA ALA A 35 -5.35 7.60 -11.16
C ALA A 35 -4.90 7.39 -9.70
N SER A 36 -5.85 7.09 -8.81
CA SER A 36 -5.56 6.87 -7.39
C SER A 36 -4.70 5.63 -7.16
N TRP A 37 -4.96 4.55 -7.90
CA TRP A 37 -4.16 3.33 -7.83
C TRP A 37 -2.75 3.55 -8.38
N THR A 38 -2.60 4.29 -9.48
CA THR A 38 -1.28 4.67 -10.00
C THR A 38 -0.48 5.46 -8.96
N ALA A 39 -1.10 6.48 -8.34
CA ALA A 39 -0.45 7.27 -7.31
C ALA A 39 -0.03 6.40 -6.11
N ALA A 40 -0.91 5.53 -5.62
CA ALA A 40 -0.57 4.62 -4.53
C ALA A 40 0.58 3.67 -4.88
N LEU A 41 0.57 3.06 -6.06
CA LEU A 41 1.65 2.14 -6.47
C LEU A 41 3.01 2.84 -6.61
N LEU A 42 3.03 4.11 -7.06
CA LEU A 42 4.23 4.94 -7.03
C LEU A 42 4.71 5.20 -5.60
N LEU A 43 3.80 5.57 -4.70
CA LEU A 43 4.12 5.78 -3.28
C LEU A 43 4.68 4.50 -2.65
N PHE A 44 4.10 3.33 -2.94
CA PHE A 44 4.61 2.03 -2.51
C PHE A 44 6.03 1.77 -3.04
N ALA A 45 6.28 2.02 -4.33
CA ALA A 45 7.61 1.84 -4.92
C ALA A 45 8.65 2.75 -4.25
N VAL A 46 8.33 4.03 -4.03
CA VAL A 46 9.20 4.97 -3.30
C VAL A 46 9.48 4.48 -1.88
N ALA A 47 8.47 3.99 -1.16
CA ALA A 47 8.66 3.43 0.17
C ALA A 47 9.54 2.17 0.15
N ALA A 48 9.37 1.28 -0.83
CA ALA A 48 10.20 0.08 -1.00
C ALA A 48 11.67 0.43 -1.30
N PHE A 49 11.93 1.47 -2.10
CA PHE A 49 13.29 1.94 -2.34
C PHE A 49 13.89 2.68 -1.15
N ALA A 50 13.07 3.39 -0.34
CA ALA A 50 13.53 3.95 0.93
C ALA A 50 13.91 2.83 1.93
N LEU A 51 13.16 1.74 1.97
CA LEU A 51 13.50 0.52 2.73
C LEU A 51 14.82 -0.08 2.22
N LEU A 52 15.00 -0.20 0.91
CA LEU A 52 16.25 -0.67 0.32
C LEU A 52 17.43 0.23 0.71
N ALA A 53 17.26 1.55 0.64
CA ALA A 53 18.30 2.51 1.02
C ALA A 53 18.69 2.38 2.50
N GLY A 54 17.71 2.26 3.40
CA GLY A 54 17.96 2.01 4.83
C GLY A 54 18.64 0.67 5.11
N ALA A 55 18.25 -0.39 4.38
CA ALA A 55 18.85 -1.72 4.51
C ALA A 55 20.27 -1.80 3.94
N ALA A 56 20.59 -0.99 2.91
CA ALA A 56 21.89 -1.00 2.22
C ALA A 56 22.91 -0.06 2.87
N GLY A 57 22.50 1.16 3.23
CA GLY A 57 23.37 2.22 3.73
C GLY A 57 23.30 2.45 5.23
N GLY A 58 22.45 1.71 5.94
CA GLY A 58 22.11 1.96 7.35
C GLY A 58 20.97 2.95 7.50
N TRP A 59 20.22 2.81 8.59
CA TRP A 59 19.07 3.66 8.85
C TRP A 59 19.49 5.04 9.33
N SER A 60 18.84 6.05 8.76
CA SER A 60 18.95 7.44 9.15
C SER A 60 17.59 8.12 9.05
N ALA A 61 17.51 9.39 9.48
CA ALA A 61 16.25 10.10 9.58
C ALA A 61 15.48 10.19 8.26
N VAL A 62 16.19 10.41 7.15
CA VAL A 62 15.59 10.63 5.83
C VAL A 62 14.92 9.36 5.28
N PRO A 63 15.61 8.23 5.04
CA PRO A 63 14.98 7.02 4.51
C PRO A 63 13.86 6.52 5.43
N PHE A 64 14.02 6.65 6.75
CA PHE A 64 12.97 6.29 7.69
C PHE A 64 11.72 7.18 7.55
N LYS A 65 11.88 8.52 7.53
CA LYS A 65 10.76 9.45 7.35
C LYS A 65 10.06 9.27 6.01
N VAL A 66 10.80 9.04 4.93
CA VAL A 66 10.23 8.76 3.59
C VAL A 66 9.42 7.48 3.62
N PHE A 67 10.02 6.38 4.09
CA PHE A 67 9.35 5.08 4.22
C PHE A 67 8.07 5.19 5.06
N TYR A 68 8.14 5.88 6.20
CA TYR A 68 7.02 6.00 7.13
C TYR A 68 5.91 6.93 6.60
N ALA A 69 6.24 8.13 6.14
CA ALA A 69 5.27 9.11 5.67
C ALA A 69 4.58 8.64 4.39
N ILE A 70 5.33 8.04 3.46
CA ILE A 70 4.78 7.63 2.19
C ILE A 70 4.12 6.25 2.32
N GLY A 71 4.82 5.28 2.91
CA GLY A 71 4.35 3.89 3.00
C GLY A 71 3.25 3.68 4.05
N ALA A 72 3.42 4.20 5.27
CA ALA A 72 2.50 3.91 6.38
C ALA A 72 1.39 4.96 6.54
N VAL A 73 1.59 6.19 6.06
CA VAL A 73 0.59 7.27 6.20
C VAL A 73 -0.19 7.49 4.90
N ALA A 74 0.49 7.82 3.81
CA ALA A 74 -0.20 8.27 2.58
C ALA A 74 -0.66 7.13 1.67
N ASN A 75 0.13 6.06 1.53
CA ASN A 75 -0.09 5.03 0.51
C ASN A 75 -1.47 4.36 0.62
N VAL A 76 -1.80 3.78 1.78
CA VAL A 76 -3.02 2.98 1.96
C VAL A 76 -4.32 3.80 1.80
N PRO A 77 -4.45 5.02 2.36
CA PRO A 77 -5.62 5.87 2.09
C PRO A 77 -5.78 6.23 0.62
N ILE A 78 -4.68 6.57 -0.08
CA ILE A 78 -4.72 6.92 -1.50
C ILE A 78 -5.11 5.69 -2.34
N LEU A 79 -4.63 4.50 -1.98
CA LEU A 79 -5.04 3.25 -2.61
C LEU A 79 -6.54 2.99 -2.44
N ALA A 80 -7.07 3.24 -1.23
CA ALA A 80 -8.48 3.07 -0.90
C ALA A 80 -9.42 4.00 -1.68
N LEU A 81 -8.95 5.16 -2.12
CA LEU A 81 -9.75 6.07 -2.96
C LEU A 81 -10.22 5.41 -4.24
N GLY A 82 -9.45 4.49 -4.83
CA GLY A 82 -9.91 3.79 -6.02
C GLY A 82 -11.12 2.90 -5.75
N THR A 83 -11.18 2.26 -4.57
CA THR A 83 -12.37 1.52 -4.12
C THR A 83 -13.55 2.46 -3.86
N VAL A 84 -13.30 3.63 -3.25
CA VAL A 84 -14.34 4.65 -3.07
C VAL A 84 -14.90 5.11 -4.41
N TYR A 85 -14.06 5.36 -5.41
CA TYR A 85 -14.48 5.75 -6.75
C TYR A 85 -15.28 4.67 -7.51
N LEU A 86 -15.14 3.40 -7.13
CA LEU A 86 -15.94 2.30 -7.68
C LEU A 86 -17.30 2.16 -6.99
N MET A 87 -17.39 2.48 -5.70
CA MET A 87 -18.58 2.20 -4.88
C MET A 87 -19.49 3.42 -4.68
N ALA A 88 -18.92 4.63 -4.66
CA ALA A 88 -19.64 5.87 -4.41
C ALA A 88 -19.91 6.64 -5.70
N SER A 89 -20.90 7.53 -5.66
CA SER A 89 -21.16 8.47 -6.75
C SER A 89 -19.98 9.45 -6.92
N ARG A 90 -19.77 9.93 -8.15
CA ARG A 90 -18.60 10.75 -8.47
C ARG A 90 -18.45 12.02 -7.59
N PRO A 91 -19.52 12.78 -7.27
CA PRO A 91 -19.39 13.95 -6.40
C PRO A 91 -18.95 13.59 -4.98
N VAL A 92 -19.51 12.50 -4.42
CA VAL A 92 -19.17 12.02 -3.07
C VAL A 92 -17.72 11.53 -3.04
N ALA A 93 -17.32 10.72 -4.03
CA ALA A 93 -15.97 10.22 -4.13
C ALA A 93 -14.94 11.35 -4.30
N ASN A 94 -15.24 12.40 -5.07
CA ASN A 94 -14.37 13.57 -5.19
C ASN A 94 -14.20 14.31 -3.86
N ARG A 95 -15.27 14.48 -3.07
CA ARG A 95 -15.19 15.10 -1.74
C ARG A 95 -14.34 14.26 -0.78
N ILE A 96 -14.58 12.94 -0.75
CA ILE A 96 -13.78 12.02 0.06
C ILE A 96 -12.32 12.10 -0.36
N ALA A 97 -12.03 12.06 -1.67
CA ALA A 97 -10.66 12.19 -2.18
C ALA A 97 -9.99 13.49 -1.75
N ALA A 98 -10.66 14.64 -1.85
CA ALA A 98 -10.11 15.92 -1.41
C ALA A 98 -9.78 15.92 0.09
N VAL A 99 -10.69 15.43 0.93
CA VAL A 99 -10.47 15.30 2.37
C VAL A 99 -9.31 14.35 2.67
N THR A 100 -9.30 13.15 2.06
CA THR A 100 -8.25 12.15 2.25
C THR A 100 -6.88 12.69 1.85
N VAL A 101 -6.75 13.33 0.68
CA VAL A 101 -5.49 13.91 0.21
C VAL A 101 -5.01 15.01 1.16
N THR A 102 -5.93 15.87 1.63
CA THR A 102 -5.60 16.96 2.57
C THR A 102 -5.10 16.40 3.91
N LEU A 103 -5.81 15.41 4.46
CA LEU A 103 -5.41 14.74 5.71
C LEU A 103 -4.09 13.99 5.56
N CYS A 104 -3.86 13.34 4.42
CA CYS A 104 -2.58 12.68 4.11
C CYS A 104 -1.45 13.70 4.05
N ALA A 105 -1.64 14.83 3.34
CA ALA A 105 -0.63 15.88 3.24
C ALA A 105 -0.30 16.47 4.61
N PHE A 106 -1.32 16.74 5.44
CA PHE A 106 -1.12 17.20 6.81
C PHE A 106 -0.36 16.18 7.66
N ALA A 107 -0.77 14.90 7.64
CA ALA A 107 -0.12 13.85 8.41
C ALA A 107 1.32 13.58 7.95
N VAL A 108 1.59 13.65 6.65
CA VAL A 108 2.95 13.61 6.09
C VAL A 108 3.78 14.79 6.64
N GLY A 109 3.20 16.00 6.66
CA GLY A 109 3.84 17.17 7.27
C GLY A 109 4.19 16.95 8.75
N VAL A 110 3.29 16.36 9.53
CA VAL A 110 3.53 16.00 10.94
C VAL A 110 4.71 15.02 11.08
N VAL A 111 4.78 13.98 10.23
CA VAL A 111 5.89 13.00 10.24
C VAL A 111 7.22 13.68 9.89
N VAL A 112 7.22 14.53 8.86
CA VAL A 112 8.43 15.22 8.39
C VAL A 112 8.94 16.21 9.44
N ALA A 113 8.03 16.95 10.08
CA ALA A 113 8.37 17.92 11.14
C ALA A 113 8.75 17.27 12.48
N SER A 114 8.34 16.02 12.72
CA SER A 114 8.59 15.36 14.00
C SER A 114 10.09 15.09 14.21
N PRO A 115 10.65 15.43 15.39
CA PRO A 115 12.03 15.10 15.72
C PRO A 115 12.19 13.59 15.89
N ILE A 116 13.39 13.11 15.60
CA ILE A 116 13.78 11.73 15.90
C ILE A 116 14.40 11.72 17.29
N VAL A 117 13.79 10.96 18.19
CA VAL A 117 14.13 10.93 19.62
C VAL A 117 14.86 9.66 20.05
N GLY A 118 15.01 8.69 19.16
CA GLY A 118 15.70 7.42 19.44
C GLY A 118 16.85 7.14 18.47
N GLU A 119 17.57 6.05 18.74
CA GLU A 119 18.69 5.60 17.93
C GLU A 119 18.27 4.57 16.88
N PHE A 120 19.00 4.55 15.76
CA PHE A 120 18.85 3.55 14.72
C PHE A 120 19.78 2.38 15.00
N VAL A 121 19.20 1.22 15.32
CA VAL A 121 19.97 -0.01 15.49
C VAL A 121 20.32 -0.60 14.13
N SER A 122 21.61 -0.80 13.89
CA SER A 122 22.11 -1.40 12.65
C SER A 122 21.53 -2.80 12.44
N GLY A 123 21.03 -3.06 11.24
CA GLY A 123 20.47 -4.37 10.86
C GLY A 123 19.03 -4.61 11.32
N GLN A 124 18.39 -3.69 12.06
CA GLN A 124 16.99 -3.82 12.47
C GLN A 124 16.09 -2.80 11.76
N LEU A 125 14.85 -3.17 11.49
CA LEU A 125 13.85 -2.26 10.96
C LEU A 125 13.44 -1.28 12.07
N PRO A 126 13.64 0.05 11.92
CA PRO A 126 13.31 1.00 12.95
C PRO A 126 11.80 0.99 13.19
N GLN A 127 11.41 0.78 14.44
CA GLN A 127 10.00 0.86 14.81
C GLN A 127 9.62 2.30 15.11
N GLY A 128 8.47 2.75 14.62
CA GLY A 128 7.97 4.09 14.90
C GLY A 128 7.88 4.39 16.39
N SER A 129 7.60 3.40 17.25
CA SER A 129 7.58 3.54 18.72
C SER A 129 8.93 3.87 19.33
N ALA A 130 10.03 3.46 18.69
CA ALA A 130 11.38 3.69 19.17
C ALA A 130 11.91 5.08 18.78
N VAL A 131 11.41 5.65 17.68
CA VAL A 131 12.00 6.88 17.08
C VAL A 131 11.04 8.06 16.99
N PHE A 132 9.72 7.86 17.14
CA PHE A 132 8.71 8.91 17.11
C PHE A 132 7.85 8.99 18.38
N GLY A 133 7.43 10.21 18.68
CA GLY A 133 6.32 10.48 19.61
C GLY A 133 4.99 9.87 19.15
N PRO A 134 3.92 9.96 19.96
CA PRO A 134 2.63 9.33 19.66
C PRO A 134 1.94 9.90 18.41
N GLY A 135 2.14 11.17 18.06
CA GLY A 135 1.46 11.85 16.94
C GLY A 135 1.61 11.13 15.58
N PRO A 136 2.82 10.99 15.04
CA PRO A 136 3.09 10.25 13.80
C PRO A 136 2.56 8.80 13.81
N ARG A 137 2.59 8.17 14.99
CA ARG A 137 2.13 6.78 15.17
C ARG A 137 0.63 6.64 15.06
N ILE A 138 -0.10 7.51 15.76
CA ILE A 138 -1.57 7.54 15.70
C ILE A 138 -2.01 7.88 14.28
N ALA A 139 -1.38 8.87 13.64
CA ALA A 139 -1.70 9.25 12.27
C ALA A 139 -1.54 8.08 11.29
N ALA A 140 -0.41 7.36 11.33
CA ALA A 140 -0.17 6.19 10.50
C ALA A 140 -1.16 5.05 10.79
N ALA A 141 -1.39 4.74 12.07
CA ALA A 141 -2.29 3.67 12.46
C ALA A 141 -3.73 3.93 11.99
N VAL A 142 -4.24 5.15 12.18
CA VAL A 142 -5.59 5.53 11.76
C VAL A 142 -5.70 5.54 10.23
N ALA A 143 -4.77 6.20 9.55
CA ALA A 143 -4.78 6.31 8.09
C ALA A 143 -4.73 4.93 7.41
N SER A 144 -3.78 4.08 7.81
CA SER A 144 -3.63 2.74 7.27
C SER A 144 -4.81 1.84 7.60
N SER A 145 -5.31 1.85 8.84
CA SER A 145 -6.43 0.96 9.24
C SER A 145 -7.72 1.32 8.51
N VAL A 146 -8.05 2.61 8.41
CA VAL A 146 -9.25 3.07 7.70
C VAL A 146 -9.15 2.73 6.21
N GLY A 147 -8.00 3.02 5.58
CA GLY A 147 -7.79 2.69 4.17
C GLY A 147 -7.86 1.17 3.90
N ALA A 148 -7.21 0.36 4.74
CA ALA A 148 -7.23 -1.09 4.64
C ALA A 148 -8.65 -1.65 4.79
N LEU A 149 -9.43 -1.14 5.75
CA LEU A 149 -10.84 -1.53 5.93
C LEU A 149 -11.68 -1.24 4.69
N VAL A 150 -11.54 -0.05 4.10
CA VAL A 150 -12.27 0.31 2.86
C VAL A 150 -11.92 -0.65 1.73
N ILE A 151 -10.63 -0.98 1.56
CA ILE A 151 -10.17 -1.93 0.52
C ILE A 151 -10.73 -3.33 0.79
N MET A 152 -10.56 -3.85 2.01
CA MET A 152 -10.97 -5.20 2.37
C MET A 152 -12.49 -5.38 2.27
N VAL A 153 -13.28 -4.46 2.83
CA VAL A 153 -14.74 -4.52 2.78
C VAL A 153 -15.23 -4.34 1.34
N GLY A 154 -14.71 -3.36 0.61
CA GLY A 154 -15.12 -3.12 -0.77
C GLY A 154 -14.79 -4.29 -1.70
N SER A 155 -13.63 -4.91 -1.52
CA SER A 155 -13.22 -6.09 -2.29
C SER A 155 -14.03 -7.33 -1.88
N ALA A 156 -14.28 -7.56 -0.58
CA ALA A 156 -15.08 -8.69 -0.11
C ALA A 156 -16.53 -8.60 -0.59
N VAL A 157 -17.16 -7.43 -0.49
CA VAL A 157 -18.51 -7.18 -1.02
C VAL A 157 -18.55 -7.41 -2.53
N SER A 158 -17.53 -6.95 -3.26
CA SER A 158 -17.41 -7.16 -4.70
C SER A 158 -17.25 -8.66 -5.04
N ALA A 159 -16.44 -9.40 -4.27
CA ALA A 159 -16.24 -10.83 -4.45
C ALA A 159 -17.56 -11.61 -4.27
N VAL A 160 -18.27 -11.39 -3.17
CA VAL A 160 -19.55 -12.06 -2.87
C VAL A 160 -20.58 -11.80 -3.98
N ARG A 161 -20.70 -10.55 -4.42
CA ARG A 161 -21.60 -10.18 -5.54
C ARG A 161 -21.22 -10.88 -6.84
N LEU A 162 -19.93 -10.96 -7.16
CA LEU A 162 -19.46 -11.60 -8.39
C LEU A 162 -19.59 -13.13 -8.36
N PHE A 163 -19.40 -13.76 -7.19
CA PHE A 163 -19.67 -15.19 -7.00
C PHE A 163 -21.15 -15.51 -7.19
N ALA A 164 -22.04 -14.69 -6.62
CA ALA A 164 -23.49 -14.88 -6.75
C ALA A 164 -23.99 -14.76 -8.21
N LEU A 165 -23.30 -13.96 -9.05
CA LEU A 165 -23.65 -13.79 -10.45
C LEU A 165 -23.17 -14.94 -11.36
N GLY A 166 -22.23 -15.78 -10.90
CA GLY A 166 -21.75 -16.95 -11.62
C GLY A 166 -21.01 -16.70 -12.95
N GLY A 167 -20.60 -17.78 -13.60
CA GLY A 167 -20.01 -17.79 -14.94
C GLY A 167 -18.69 -17.01 -15.08
N VAL A 168 -18.56 -16.23 -16.16
CA VAL A 168 -17.34 -15.47 -16.49
C VAL A 168 -16.90 -14.45 -15.41
N LYS A 169 -17.79 -14.12 -14.48
CA LYS A 169 -17.54 -13.19 -13.37
C LYS A 169 -16.79 -13.83 -12.19
N HIS A 170 -16.67 -15.16 -12.14
CA HIS A 170 -15.87 -15.86 -11.12
C HIS A 170 -14.40 -15.43 -11.10
N ARG A 171 -13.83 -15.11 -12.27
CA ARG A 171 -12.46 -14.60 -12.35
C ARG A 171 -12.30 -13.27 -11.61
N GLY A 172 -13.27 -12.37 -11.75
CA GLY A 172 -13.30 -11.13 -11.01
C GLY A 172 -13.54 -11.33 -9.51
N ALA A 173 -14.33 -12.33 -9.14
CA ALA A 173 -14.53 -12.70 -7.74
C ALA A 173 -13.21 -13.17 -7.10
N TRP A 174 -12.51 -14.09 -7.75
CA TRP A 174 -11.18 -14.55 -7.30
C TRP A 174 -10.14 -13.42 -7.30
N GLY A 175 -10.21 -12.49 -8.27
CA GLY A 175 -9.35 -11.31 -8.27
C GLY A 175 -9.53 -10.44 -7.02
N ASN A 176 -10.78 -10.22 -6.59
CA ASN A 176 -11.07 -9.51 -5.35
C ASN A 176 -10.65 -10.28 -4.10
N VAL A 177 -10.79 -11.62 -4.10
CA VAL A 177 -10.27 -12.47 -3.01
C VAL A 177 -8.75 -12.34 -2.89
N SER A 178 -8.02 -12.35 -4.00
CA SER A 178 -6.56 -12.13 -4.01
C SER A 178 -6.17 -10.75 -3.49
N ILE A 179 -6.95 -9.70 -3.78
CA ILE A 179 -6.73 -8.36 -3.22
C ILE A 179 -6.90 -8.37 -1.69
N VAL A 180 -7.96 -9.01 -1.16
CA VAL A 180 -8.17 -9.15 0.29
C VAL A 180 -7.01 -9.92 0.92
N ALA A 181 -6.62 -11.05 0.33
CA ALA A 181 -5.51 -11.87 0.81
C ALA A 181 -4.19 -11.07 0.85
N GLY A 182 -3.88 -10.32 -0.22
CA GLY A 182 -2.71 -9.45 -0.27
C GLY A 182 -2.75 -8.33 0.78
N ALA A 183 -3.90 -7.71 1.00
CA ALA A 183 -4.08 -6.69 2.04
C ALA A 183 -3.86 -7.26 3.46
N LEU A 184 -4.33 -8.49 3.72
CA LEU A 184 -4.10 -9.18 4.99
C LEU A 184 -2.61 -9.51 5.19
N VAL A 185 -1.92 -9.95 4.14
CA VAL A 185 -0.46 -10.20 4.18
C VAL A 185 0.33 -8.92 4.46
N LEU A 186 -0.03 -7.81 3.82
CA LEU A 186 0.62 -6.51 4.11
C LEU A 186 0.34 -6.05 5.55
N SER A 187 -0.87 -6.28 6.05
CA SER A 187 -1.25 -5.91 7.42
C SER A 187 -0.54 -6.75 8.49
N SER A 188 -0.18 -8.00 8.19
CA SER A 188 0.54 -8.87 9.11
C SER A 188 2.04 -8.59 9.19
N GLY A 189 2.61 -7.85 8.23
CA GLY A 189 4.03 -7.48 8.20
C GLY A 189 4.52 -6.77 9.47
N GLY A 190 3.66 -6.00 10.13
CA GLY A 190 3.99 -5.34 11.42
C GLY A 190 3.93 -6.26 12.64
N VAL A 191 3.22 -7.39 12.55
CA VAL A 191 3.00 -8.35 13.65
C VAL A 191 4.04 -9.48 13.62
N LEU A 192 4.56 -9.83 12.44
CA LEU A 192 5.58 -10.87 12.25
C LEU A 192 6.99 -10.52 12.78
N ASN A 193 7.12 -9.38 13.46
CA ASN A 193 8.34 -8.94 14.14
C ASN A 193 8.90 -9.95 15.16
N SER A 194 8.10 -10.94 15.61
CA SER A 194 8.47 -11.89 16.66
C SER A 194 8.98 -13.26 16.18
N VAL A 195 8.90 -13.60 14.88
CA VAL A 195 9.18 -14.98 14.39
C VAL A 195 10.34 -15.05 13.39
N PHE A 196 10.66 -13.95 12.69
CA PHE A 196 11.77 -13.86 11.75
C PHE A 196 12.73 -12.73 12.15
N ASP A 197 13.90 -12.65 11.50
CA ASP A 197 14.60 -11.36 11.41
C ASP A 197 13.60 -10.30 10.89
N ALA A 198 13.24 -9.36 11.77
CA ALA A 198 12.08 -8.48 11.63
C ALA A 198 12.06 -7.75 10.27
N MET A 199 13.23 -7.35 9.79
CA MET A 199 13.37 -6.65 8.52
C MET A 199 13.16 -7.56 7.31
N THR A 200 13.71 -8.78 7.34
CA THR A 200 13.51 -9.78 6.29
C THR A 200 12.06 -10.20 6.20
N GLY A 201 11.41 -10.51 7.34
CA GLY A 201 10.00 -10.88 7.39
C GLY A 201 9.10 -9.80 6.80
N PHE A 202 9.31 -8.55 7.23
CA PHE A 202 8.58 -7.40 6.70
C PHE A 202 8.77 -7.25 5.18
N ALA A 203 10.01 -7.28 4.67
CA ALA A 203 10.29 -7.14 3.24
C ALA A 203 9.65 -8.27 2.40
N VAL A 204 9.62 -9.50 2.91
CA VAL A 204 8.94 -10.62 2.24
C VAL A 204 7.43 -10.39 2.19
N THR A 205 6.80 -9.94 3.28
CA THR A 205 5.36 -9.62 3.26
C THR A 205 5.01 -8.53 2.26
N LEU A 206 5.89 -7.53 2.05
CA LEU A 206 5.71 -6.52 1.02
C LEU A 206 5.67 -7.13 -0.38
N VAL A 207 6.62 -8.00 -0.71
CA VAL A 207 6.67 -8.70 -2.01
C VAL A 207 5.43 -9.56 -2.22
N VAL A 208 5.12 -10.44 -1.27
CA VAL A 208 3.99 -11.36 -1.38
C VAL A 208 2.67 -10.58 -1.48
N GLY A 209 2.51 -9.57 -0.63
CA GLY A 209 1.32 -8.72 -0.60
C GLY A 209 1.09 -7.98 -1.91
N VAL A 210 2.12 -7.30 -2.45
CA VAL A 210 1.98 -6.54 -3.70
C VAL A 210 1.74 -7.46 -4.90
N VAL A 211 2.38 -8.64 -4.94
CA VAL A 211 2.14 -9.64 -5.99
C VAL A 211 0.70 -10.16 -5.95
N LEU A 212 0.17 -10.46 -4.77
CA LEU A 212 -1.22 -10.92 -4.62
C LEU A 212 -2.23 -9.86 -5.07
N ILE A 213 -2.02 -8.60 -4.67
CA ILE A 213 -2.86 -7.48 -5.11
C ILE A 213 -2.76 -7.29 -6.63
N PHE A 214 -1.56 -7.36 -7.19
CA PHE A 214 -1.35 -7.19 -8.62
C PHE A 214 -2.02 -8.31 -9.43
N ALA A 215 -1.78 -9.57 -9.05
CA ALA A 215 -2.42 -10.72 -9.68
C ALA A 215 -3.95 -10.63 -9.57
N GLY A 216 -4.46 -10.22 -8.41
CA GLY A 216 -5.89 -10.00 -8.19
C GLY A 216 -6.48 -8.93 -9.12
N ALA A 217 -5.77 -7.80 -9.28
CA ALA A 217 -6.19 -6.73 -10.19
C ALA A 217 -6.17 -7.17 -11.66
N LEU A 218 -5.18 -7.96 -12.09
CA LEU A 218 -5.13 -8.54 -13.42
C LEU A 218 -6.29 -9.52 -13.64
N LEU A 219 -6.60 -10.39 -12.69
CA LEU A 219 -7.74 -11.31 -12.76
C LEU A 219 -9.09 -10.57 -12.80
N ALA A 220 -9.22 -9.47 -12.06
CA ALA A 220 -10.42 -8.64 -12.05
C ALA A 220 -10.63 -7.85 -13.34
N THR A 221 -9.57 -7.58 -14.11
CA THR A 221 -9.63 -6.73 -15.31
C THR A 221 -9.34 -7.47 -16.62
N GLY A 222 -8.83 -8.70 -16.56
CA GLY A 222 -8.41 -9.54 -17.68
C GLY A 222 -9.52 -10.06 -18.60
N VAL A 223 -10.76 -9.55 -18.48
CA VAL A 223 -11.78 -9.77 -19.52
C VAL A 223 -11.53 -8.74 -20.64
N LYS A 224 -10.51 -9.00 -21.45
CA LYS A 224 -10.60 -8.59 -22.85
C LYS A 224 -11.78 -9.36 -23.44
N ARG A 225 -12.80 -8.63 -23.87
CA ARG A 225 -13.83 -9.14 -24.77
C ARG A 225 -13.09 -9.60 -26.04
N SER A 226 -12.85 -10.89 -26.16
CA SER A 226 -12.72 -11.55 -27.47
C SER A 226 -14.11 -11.87 -27.97
#